data_AF-A0A068UD09-F1
#
_entry.id   AF-A0A068UD09-F1
#
_cell.length_a   1.000
_cell.length_b   1.000
_cell.length_c   1.000
_cell.angle_alpha   90.00
_cell.angle_beta   90.00
_cell.angle_gamma   90.00
#
_symmetry.space_group_name_H-M   'P 1'
#
loop_
_entity.id
_entity.type
_entity.pdbx_description
1 polymer ?
#
loop_
_entity_poly.entity_id
_entity_poly.type
_entity_poly.pdbx_seq_one_letter_code
_entity_poly.pdbx_strand_id
1 'polypeptide(L)'
;MLICSCSSCSFAERLVAFACVEGLFFSGRNVLINSLPKRALMPGLTFSNEPISRDKGLHRDFACLLYRLLIIYVILSSVANGSSNVHEAVEIEIEFVCDALCCALIGMNATLMSQYIKFVTDHLLVVSLGSQKKYNVENPFDWMEFISLQYV
;
A
#
# COMPACT_ATOMS: atom_id res chain seq x y z
N MET A 1 0.65 12.90 3.92
CA MET A 1 1.15 14.16 3.32
C MET A 1 2.65 14.31 3.64
N LEU A 2 3.46 13.30 3.31
CA LEU A 2 4.92 13.24 3.64
C LEU A 2 5.80 12.91 2.42
N ILE A 3 5.24 12.26 1.38
CA ILE A 3 6.01 11.76 0.22
C ILE A 3 6.22 12.83 -0.88
N CYS A 4 5.51 13.97 -0.82
CA CYS A 4 5.71 15.10 -1.74
C CYS A 4 5.36 16.43 -1.05
N SER A 5 6.30 16.94 -0.27
CA SER A 5 6.13 18.17 0.53
C SER A 5 6.50 19.45 -0.24
N CYS A 6 7.06 19.33 -1.45
CA CYS A 6 7.56 20.46 -2.21
C CYS A 6 6.54 20.96 -3.25
N SER A 7 6.39 22.28 -3.34
CA SER A 7 5.57 22.98 -4.35
C SER A 7 5.97 22.65 -5.80
N SER A 8 7.14 22.06 -6.01
CA SER A 8 7.68 21.67 -7.31
C SER A 8 7.33 20.25 -7.76
N CYS A 9 6.66 19.44 -6.93
CA CYS A 9 6.24 18.09 -7.34
C CYS A 9 5.28 18.16 -8.54
N SER A 10 5.46 17.29 -9.51
CA SER A 10 4.54 17.11 -10.63
C SER A 10 3.21 16.50 -10.16
N PHE A 11 2.16 16.63 -10.97
CA PHE A 11 0.88 15.96 -10.68
C PHE A 11 1.03 14.43 -10.72
N ALA A 12 1.89 13.91 -11.59
CA ALA A 12 2.22 12.49 -11.66
C ALA A 12 2.80 11.98 -10.33
N GLU A 13 3.81 12.66 -9.78
CA GLU A 13 4.40 12.29 -8.49
C GLU A 13 3.39 12.40 -7.34
N ARG A 14 2.50 13.39 -7.36
CA ARG A 14 1.41 13.48 -6.38
C ARG A 14 0.43 12.31 -6.48
N LEU A 15 0.12 11.83 -7.67
CA LEU A 15 -0.74 10.65 -7.86
C LEU A 15 -0.07 9.38 -7.30
N VAL A 16 1.24 9.21 -7.53
CA VAL A 16 2.00 8.10 -6.95
C VAL A 16 2.02 8.17 -5.43
N ALA A 17 2.29 9.35 -4.88
CA ALA A 17 2.25 9.58 -3.43
C ALA A 17 0.85 9.29 -2.86
N PHE A 18 -0.23 9.70 -3.56
CA PHE A 18 -1.60 9.42 -3.14
C PHE A 18 -1.92 7.93 -3.18
N ALA A 19 -1.49 7.22 -4.23
CA ALA A 19 -1.65 5.76 -4.31
C ALA A 19 -0.90 5.03 -3.17
N CYS A 20 0.28 5.52 -2.76
CA CYS A 20 0.99 5.01 -1.59
C CYS A 20 0.22 5.27 -0.29
N VAL A 21 -0.43 6.43 -0.15
CA VAL A 21 -1.23 6.74 1.05
C VAL A 21 -2.46 5.85 1.17
N GLU A 22 -3.21 5.67 0.07
CA GLU A 22 -4.45 4.89 0.11
C GLU A 22 -4.21 3.38 0.12
N GLY A 23 -3.15 2.89 -0.56
CA GLY A 23 -2.81 1.46 -0.59
C GLY A 23 -1.79 1.06 0.48
N LEU A 24 -0.55 1.57 0.37
CA LEU A 24 0.58 1.12 1.18
C LEU A 24 0.43 1.47 2.67
N PHE A 25 0.17 2.73 3.02
CA PHE A 25 0.03 3.16 4.42
C PHE A 25 -1.23 2.64 5.12
N PHE A 26 -2.18 2.09 4.37
CA PHE A 26 -3.34 1.44 4.94
C PHE A 26 -3.15 -0.07 5.11
N SER A 27 -2.26 -0.67 4.31
CA SER A 27 -2.06 -2.11 4.21
C SER A 27 -1.69 -2.78 5.54
N GLY A 28 -0.77 -2.20 6.32
CA GLY A 28 -0.32 -2.78 7.59
C GLY A 28 -1.44 -2.79 8.64
N ARG A 29 -2.15 -1.67 8.80
CA ARG A 29 -3.32 -1.57 9.70
C ARG A 29 -4.43 -2.54 9.32
N ASN A 30 -4.69 -2.70 8.02
CA ASN A 30 -5.71 -3.62 7.54
C ASN A 30 -5.43 -5.07 7.96
N VAL A 31 -4.17 -5.51 7.83
CA VAL A 31 -3.73 -6.83 8.31
C VAL A 31 -3.94 -6.98 9.82
N LEU A 32 -3.58 -5.97 10.60
CA LEU A 32 -3.75 -6.02 12.06
C LEU A 32 -5.21 -6.19 12.45
N ILE A 33 -6.12 -5.40 11.87
CA ILE A 33 -7.55 -5.46 12.17
C ILE A 33 -8.12 -6.81 11.72
N ASN A 34 -7.79 -7.27 10.51
CA ASN A 34 -8.28 -8.54 9.98
C ASN A 34 -7.63 -9.78 10.63
N SER A 35 -6.64 -9.60 11.50
CA SER A 35 -6.12 -10.67 12.35
C SER A 35 -7.00 -10.94 13.58
N LEU A 36 -7.82 -9.97 14.02
CA LEU A 36 -8.70 -10.07 15.19
C LEU A 36 -9.86 -11.09 15.07
N PRO A 37 -10.51 -11.27 13.90
CA PRO A 37 -11.53 -12.30 13.70
C PRO A 37 -11.04 -13.71 13.97
N LYS A 38 -9.75 -14.00 13.72
CA LYS A 38 -9.15 -15.31 14.04
C LYS A 38 -9.20 -15.63 15.54
N ARG A 39 -9.47 -14.64 16.37
CA ARG A 39 -9.60 -14.74 17.82
C ARG A 39 -11.04 -14.51 18.31
N ALA A 40 -12.00 -14.39 17.39
CA ALA A 40 -13.38 -14.00 17.66
C ALA A 40 -13.50 -12.66 18.42
N LEU A 41 -12.57 -11.73 18.18
CA LEU A 41 -12.52 -10.44 18.83
C LEU A 41 -13.07 -9.32 17.93
N MET A 42 -13.81 -8.39 18.52
CA MET A 42 -14.26 -7.14 17.91
C MET A 42 -14.93 -7.28 16.52
N PRO A 43 -16.00 -8.08 16.38
CA PRO A 43 -16.64 -8.33 15.08
C PRO A 43 -17.20 -7.06 14.41
N GLY A 44 -17.63 -6.06 15.19
CA GLY A 44 -18.09 -4.78 14.64
C GLY A 44 -16.96 -3.94 14.02
N LEU A 45 -15.74 -4.03 14.56
CA LEU A 45 -14.57 -3.34 14.01
C LEU A 45 -14.18 -3.97 12.67
N THR A 46 -14.14 -5.30 12.60
CA THR A 46 -13.74 -6.02 11.38
C THR A 46 -14.79 -5.90 10.29
N PHE A 47 -16.08 -5.95 10.66
CA PHE A 47 -17.19 -5.65 9.75
C PHE A 47 -17.11 -4.24 9.17
N SER A 48 -16.69 -3.25 9.97
CA SER A 48 -16.53 -1.87 9.51
C SER A 48 -15.26 -1.67 8.67
N ASN A 49 -14.21 -2.45 8.95
CA ASN A 49 -12.93 -2.35 8.25
C ASN A 49 -13.00 -2.90 6.81
N GLU A 50 -13.86 -3.90 6.55
CA GLU A 50 -14.04 -4.47 5.22
C GLU A 50 -14.47 -3.44 4.15
N PRO A 51 -15.58 -2.68 4.31
CA PRO A 51 -15.96 -1.66 3.34
C PRO A 51 -14.95 -0.50 3.29
N ILE A 52 -14.31 -0.14 4.40
CA ILE A 52 -13.25 0.89 4.39
C ILE A 52 -12.07 0.43 3.53
N SER A 53 -11.60 -0.80 3.72
CA SER A 53 -10.51 -1.37 2.94
C SER A 53 -10.86 -1.40 1.46
N ARG A 54 -12.09 -1.80 1.14
CA ARG A 54 -12.59 -1.77 -0.25
C ARG A 54 -12.53 -0.39 -0.87
N ASP A 55 -13.03 0.61 -0.16
CA ASP A 55 -13.08 1.97 -0.68
C ASP A 55 -11.66 2.55 -0.82
N LYS A 56 -10.73 2.20 0.09
CA LYS A 56 -9.29 2.51 -0.04
C LYS A 56 -8.64 1.88 -1.27
N GLY A 57 -8.94 0.61 -1.55
CA GLY A 57 -8.52 -0.07 -2.77
C GLY A 57 -9.01 0.66 -4.04
N LEU A 58 -10.29 1.04 -4.07
CA LEU A 58 -10.86 1.79 -5.20
C LEU A 58 -10.20 3.17 -5.40
N HIS A 59 -9.90 3.90 -4.33
CA HIS A 59 -9.19 5.17 -4.42
C HIS A 59 -7.77 5.00 -4.97
N ARG A 60 -7.05 3.97 -4.51
CA ARG A 60 -5.74 3.59 -5.04
C ARG A 60 -5.86 3.31 -6.53
N ASP A 61 -6.75 2.41 -6.94
CA ASP A 61 -6.92 2.02 -8.35
C ASP A 61 -7.27 3.21 -9.25
N PHE A 62 -8.12 4.11 -8.77
CA PHE A 62 -8.44 5.34 -9.47
C PHE A 62 -7.20 6.23 -9.69
N ALA A 63 -6.36 6.39 -8.67
CA ALA A 63 -5.11 7.14 -8.80
C ALA A 63 -4.12 6.48 -9.78
N CYS A 64 -4.08 5.15 -9.78
CA CYS A 64 -3.26 4.37 -10.71
C CYS A 64 -3.75 4.53 -12.15
N LEU A 65 -5.06 4.51 -12.36
CA LEU A 65 -5.69 4.73 -13.67
C LEU A 65 -5.37 6.13 -14.19
N LEU A 66 -5.55 7.17 -13.35
CA LEU A 66 -5.20 8.55 -13.71
C LEU A 66 -3.72 8.69 -14.06
N TYR A 67 -2.84 8.07 -13.27
CA TYR A 67 -1.40 8.09 -13.52
C TYR A 67 -1.06 7.46 -14.88
N ARG A 68 -1.66 6.30 -15.20
CA ARG A 68 -1.45 5.63 -16.50
C ARG A 68 -1.92 6.48 -17.67
N LEU A 69 -3.11 7.10 -17.57
CA LEU A 69 -3.62 8.02 -18.60
C LEU A 69 -2.68 9.21 -18.80
N LEU A 70 -2.13 9.75 -17.71
CA LEU A 70 -1.19 10.86 -17.77
C LEU A 70 0.17 10.46 -18.36
N ILE A 71 0.71 9.29 -18.02
CA ILE A 71 1.96 8.78 -18.57
C ILE A 71 1.83 8.44 -20.05
N ILE A 72 0.70 7.91 -20.53
CA ILE A 72 0.46 7.72 -21.98
C ILE A 72 0.56 9.07 -22.71
N TYR A 73 -0.01 10.12 -22.13
CA TYR A 73 0.09 11.47 -22.67
C TYR A 73 1.51 12.05 -22.58
N VAL A 74 2.25 11.79 -21.50
CA VAL A 74 3.62 12.31 -21.25
C VAL A 74 4.73 11.49 -21.92
N ILE A 75 4.56 10.19 -22.21
CA ILE A 75 5.54 9.40 -22.98
C ILE A 75 5.60 9.90 -24.43
N LEU A 76 4.52 10.48 -24.94
CA LEU A 76 4.55 11.30 -26.16
C LEU A 76 5.38 12.60 -26.00
N SER A 77 5.85 12.92 -24.80
CA SER A 77 6.48 14.20 -24.41
C SER A 77 7.77 14.10 -23.55
N SER A 78 8.22 12.89 -23.17
CA SER A 78 9.42 12.57 -22.34
C SER A 78 9.38 13.00 -20.86
N VAL A 79 9.61 12.03 -19.95
CA VAL A 79 10.33 12.06 -18.65
C VAL A 79 9.73 10.99 -17.70
N ALA A 80 10.58 10.13 -17.11
CA ALA A 80 10.20 9.11 -16.13
C ALA A 80 11.21 9.11 -14.97
N ASN A 81 10.81 9.52 -13.75
CA ASN A 81 11.66 9.52 -12.54
C ASN A 81 10.83 9.42 -11.23
N GLY A 82 9.81 8.55 -11.16
CA GLY A 82 8.90 8.44 -10.00
C GLY A 82 9.25 7.38 -8.94
N SER A 83 10.34 6.64 -9.07
CA SER A 83 10.56 5.37 -8.34
C SER A 83 11.22 5.50 -6.96
N SER A 84 11.91 6.60 -6.65
CA SER A 84 12.63 6.76 -5.37
C SER A 84 11.68 6.87 -4.16
N ASN A 85 10.57 7.57 -4.33
CA ASN A 85 9.68 7.97 -3.24
C ASN A 85 8.85 6.81 -2.68
N VAL A 86 8.64 5.75 -3.46
CA VAL A 86 7.86 4.59 -3.01
C VAL A 86 8.65 3.77 -2.00
N HIS A 87 9.97 3.70 -2.12
CA HIS A 87 10.81 2.93 -1.20
C HIS A 87 10.83 3.52 0.20
N GLU A 88 10.97 4.84 0.30
CA GLU A 88 10.90 5.57 1.57
C GLU A 88 9.54 5.35 2.25
N ALA A 89 8.44 5.34 1.48
CA ALA A 89 7.13 5.02 2.01
C ALA A 89 7.03 3.60 2.58
N VAL A 90 7.75 2.62 2.02
CA VAL A 90 7.81 1.25 2.59
C VAL A 90 8.49 1.26 3.94
N GLU A 91 9.63 1.93 4.05
CA GLU A 91 10.41 1.97 5.29
C GLU A 91 9.60 2.64 6.41
N ILE A 92 8.93 3.76 6.11
CA ILE A 92 8.05 4.46 7.04
C ILE A 92 6.90 3.54 7.51
N GLU A 93 6.26 2.79 6.62
CA GLU A 93 5.15 1.91 7.01
C GLU A 93 5.65 0.72 7.85
N ILE A 94 6.82 0.16 7.52
CA ILE A 94 7.42 -0.92 8.30
C ILE A 94 7.74 -0.41 9.71
N GLU A 95 8.41 0.73 9.84
CA GLU A 95 8.72 1.36 11.14
C GLU A 95 7.43 1.64 11.93
N PHE A 96 6.41 2.20 11.28
CA PHE A 96 5.14 2.51 11.92
C PHE A 96 4.45 1.25 12.48
N VAL A 97 4.36 0.18 11.69
CA VAL A 97 3.58 -1.02 12.07
C VAL A 97 4.39 -1.96 12.97
N CYS A 98 5.69 -2.08 12.74
CA CYS A 98 6.56 -3.01 13.46
C CYS A 98 7.11 -2.42 14.75
N ASP A 99 7.43 -1.13 14.78
CA ASP A 99 8.09 -0.50 15.92
C ASP A 99 7.12 0.41 16.69
N ALA A 100 6.53 1.41 16.04
CA ALA A 100 5.70 2.41 16.73
C ALA A 100 4.40 1.81 17.28
N LEU A 101 3.65 1.09 16.44
CA LEU A 101 2.43 0.41 16.84
C LEU A 101 2.70 -0.99 17.43
N CYS A 102 3.87 -1.56 17.11
CA CYS A 102 4.33 -2.86 17.57
C CYS A 102 3.30 -3.98 17.34
N CYS A 103 3.19 -4.46 16.09
CA CYS A 103 2.29 -5.56 15.72
C CYS A 103 2.43 -6.84 16.57
N ALA A 104 3.58 -7.03 17.24
CA ALA A 104 3.80 -8.10 18.20
C ALA A 104 2.86 -8.04 19.42
N LEU A 105 2.37 -6.86 19.82
CA LEU A 105 1.41 -6.69 20.91
C LEU A 105 0.10 -7.43 20.67
N ILE A 106 -0.32 -7.51 19.40
CA ILE A 106 -1.49 -8.29 19.00
C ILE A 106 -1.10 -9.69 18.51
N GLY A 107 0.11 -10.16 18.78
CA GLY A 107 0.60 -11.50 18.46
C GLY A 107 0.86 -11.74 16.97
N MET A 108 1.22 -10.70 16.22
CA MET A 108 1.72 -10.84 14.84
C MET A 108 3.25 -10.81 14.79
N ASN A 109 3.84 -11.45 13.77
CA ASN A 109 5.29 -11.47 13.59
C ASN A 109 5.72 -10.26 12.73
N ALA A 110 6.61 -9.41 13.26
CA ALA A 110 7.10 -8.22 12.59
C ALA A 110 7.85 -8.51 11.28
N THR A 111 8.58 -9.63 11.20
CA THR A 111 9.25 -10.07 9.98
C THR A 111 8.24 -10.42 8.88
N LEU A 112 7.17 -11.15 9.23
CA LEU A 112 6.10 -11.47 8.27
C LEU A 112 5.32 -10.22 7.88
N MET A 113 5.05 -9.31 8.81
CA MET A 113 4.42 -8.02 8.49
C MET A 113 5.26 -7.20 7.51
N SER A 114 6.57 -7.11 7.76
CA SER A 114 7.52 -6.43 6.87
C SER A 114 7.55 -7.06 5.47
N GLN A 115 7.48 -8.39 5.38
CA GLN A 115 7.38 -9.10 4.11
C GLN A 115 6.06 -8.78 3.39
N TYR A 116 4.94 -8.72 4.12
CA TYR A 116 3.65 -8.36 3.54
C TYR A 116 3.63 -6.93 2.98
N ILE A 117 4.18 -5.94 3.69
CA ILE A 117 4.25 -4.56 3.21
C ILE A 117 5.07 -4.48 1.90
N LYS A 118 6.18 -5.24 1.82
CA LYS A 118 6.98 -5.37 0.60
C LYS A 118 6.22 -6.04 -0.55
N PHE A 119 5.44 -7.08 -0.26
CA PHE A 119 4.56 -7.74 -1.23
C PHE A 119 3.53 -6.78 -1.81
N VAL A 120 2.83 -6.02 -0.96
CA VAL A 120 1.87 -4.99 -1.39
C VAL A 120 2.53 -3.92 -2.25
N THR A 121 3.75 -3.53 -1.89
CA THR A 121 4.51 -2.54 -2.67
C THR A 121 4.85 -3.04 -4.05
N ASP A 122 5.29 -4.29 -4.18
CA ASP A 122 5.55 -4.89 -5.49
C ASP A 122 4.29 -4.93 -6.36
N HIS A 123 3.14 -5.24 -5.76
CA HIS A 123 1.85 -5.18 -6.45
C HIS A 123 1.54 -3.75 -6.92
N LEU A 124 1.74 -2.74 -6.08
CA LEU A 124 1.61 -1.31 -6.44
C LEU A 124 2.54 -0.90 -7.56
N LEU A 125 3.83 -1.26 -7.51
CA LEU A 125 4.79 -0.91 -8.55
C LEU A 125 4.41 -1.50 -9.92
N VAL A 126 3.96 -2.76 -9.95
CA VAL A 126 3.57 -3.44 -11.18
C VAL A 126 2.26 -2.86 -11.74
N VAL A 127 1.22 -2.75 -10.91
CA VAL A 127 -0.12 -2.33 -11.35
C VAL A 127 -0.16 -0.83 -11.70
N SER A 128 0.48 -0.01 -10.89
CA SER A 128 0.34 1.45 -10.93
C SER A 128 1.36 2.12 -11.83
N LEU A 129 2.62 1.65 -11.77
CA LEU A 129 3.73 2.30 -12.46
C LEU A 129 4.19 1.53 -13.70
N GLY A 130 3.65 0.33 -13.96
CA GLY A 130 4.17 -0.57 -14.99
C GLY A 130 5.65 -0.93 -14.76
N SER A 131 6.11 -0.81 -13.51
CA SER A 131 7.50 -1.03 -13.12
C SER A 131 7.74 -2.49 -12.75
N GLN A 132 9.00 -2.92 -12.77
CA GLN A 132 9.36 -4.26 -12.26
C GLN A 132 9.21 -4.31 -10.74
N LYS A 133 8.93 -5.51 -10.22
CA LYS A 133 8.96 -5.79 -8.78
C LYS A 133 10.33 -5.43 -8.22
N LYS A 134 10.36 -4.82 -7.03
CA LYS A 134 11.60 -4.42 -6.36
C LYS A 134 12.03 -5.45 -5.31
N TYR A 135 11.10 -6.00 -4.53
CA TYR A 135 11.42 -6.88 -3.41
C TYR A 135 11.33 -8.36 -3.77
N ASN A 136 10.49 -8.70 -4.76
CA ASN A 136 10.21 -10.04 -5.25
C ASN A 136 9.88 -11.03 -4.13
N VAL A 137 9.00 -10.61 -3.21
CA VAL A 137 8.54 -11.42 -2.08
C VAL A 137 7.12 -11.92 -2.29
N GLU A 138 6.81 -13.05 -1.67
CA GLU A 138 5.46 -13.64 -1.67
C GLU A 138 4.63 -13.13 -0.49
N ASN A 139 3.30 -13.25 -0.60
CA ASN A 139 2.39 -12.93 0.49
C ASN A 139 2.56 -13.94 1.64
N PRO A 140 2.98 -13.51 2.85
CA PRO A 140 3.15 -14.40 4.00
C PRO A 140 1.83 -14.76 4.70
N PHE A 141 0.71 -14.15 4.31
CA PHE A 141 -0.60 -14.32 4.92
C PHE A 141 -1.61 -14.88 3.91
N ASP A 142 -1.74 -16.21 3.88
CA ASP A 142 -2.71 -16.97 3.06
C ASP A 142 -4.15 -16.46 3.22
N TRP A 143 -4.57 -16.19 4.45
CA TRP A 143 -5.88 -15.63 4.77
C TRP A 143 -6.11 -14.19 4.26
N MET A 144 -5.05 -13.49 3.84
CA MET A 144 -5.18 -12.20 3.19
C MET A 144 -5.36 -12.32 1.67
N GLU A 145 -5.21 -13.49 1.02
CA GLU A 145 -5.24 -13.58 -0.46
C GLU A 145 -6.49 -12.94 -1.10
N PHE A 146 -7.67 -13.17 -0.53
CA PHE A 146 -8.91 -12.59 -1.05
C PHE A 146 -9.07 -11.09 -0.75
N ILE A 147 -8.48 -10.61 0.35
CA ILE A 147 -8.61 -9.21 0.80
C ILE A 147 -7.51 -8.33 0.18
N SER A 148 -6.30 -8.87 0.02
CA SER A 148 -5.12 -8.17 -0.46
C SER A 148 -5.10 -7.99 -1.98
N LEU A 149 -5.76 -8.87 -2.75
CA LEU A 149 -5.87 -8.72 -4.21
C LEU A 149 -7.04 -7.83 -4.65
N GLN A 150 -8.09 -7.71 -3.84
CA GLN A 150 -9.27 -6.88 -4.14
C GLN A 150 -9.22 -5.48 -3.52
N TYR A 151 -8.50 -5.31 -2.40
CA TYR A 151 -8.66 -4.12 -1.54
C TYR A 151 -7.36 -3.49 -1.05
N VAL A 152 -6.18 -3.97 -1.49
CA VAL A 152 -4.88 -3.39 -1.12
C VAL A 152 -3.97 -3.13 -2.30
#